data_AF-U1NQR4-F1
#
_entry.id   AF-U1NQR4-F1
#
_cell.length_a   1.000
_cell.length_b   1.000
_cell.length_c   1.000
_cell.angle_alpha   90.00
_cell.angle_beta   90.00
_cell.angle_gamma   90.00
#
_symmetry.space_group_name_H-M   'P 1'
#
loop_
_entity.id
_entity.type
_entity.pdbx_description
1 polymer ?
#
loop_
_entity_poly.entity_id
_entity_poly.type
_entity_poly.pdbx_seq_one_letter_code
_entity_poly.pdbx_strand_id
1 'polypeptide(L)'
;MSAFSAIGDGQPTDQDDYTPELEPQATWCPGCGDFGVLKALKGAAEELGRSPEEMLLCTGIGCSGKLNSYFDSYGFHTIHGRSLPVARAAKVTNPGVEVIAAGGDGDGYGIGGNHFMHTARENHDMTYIVFNNEIFGLTKGQTSPTSPKGHKSKTQPSGSAKEPLRPLSLSLNAGASYVARTAAVNPNQAKEILVEAMEHDGFAHVDFLTQCPTWNKDAKQYVPYIDVNDSDDYEFDKTDRREASDMMAETETALHEGKVLTGRYYIDDSRPSYGQEKRAIGEMPEEPLAERYFDDSYDWERSADMFLDKHK
;
A
#
# COMPACT_ATOMS: atom_id res chain seq x y z
N MET A 1 26.87 11.57 -9.55
CA MET A 1 25.60 12.33 -9.61
C MET A 1 24.58 11.36 -10.14
N SER A 2 23.48 11.16 -9.42
CA SER A 2 22.35 10.33 -9.86
C SER A 2 21.83 10.84 -11.21
N ALA A 3 21.49 9.95 -12.13
CA ALA A 3 20.75 10.29 -13.35
C ALA A 3 19.37 10.88 -13.02
N PHE A 4 18.88 10.64 -11.81
CA PHE A 4 17.69 11.23 -11.22
C PHE A 4 18.12 12.37 -10.29
N SER A 5 18.25 13.57 -10.85
CA SER A 5 18.77 14.75 -10.14
C SER A 5 17.89 15.26 -9.00
N ALA A 6 16.63 14.82 -8.93
CA ALA A 6 15.69 15.23 -7.89
C ALA A 6 15.91 14.52 -6.55
N ILE A 7 16.55 13.34 -6.54
CA ILE A 7 16.71 12.53 -5.33
C ILE A 7 17.64 13.22 -4.34
N GLY A 8 17.07 13.64 -3.20
CA GLY A 8 17.80 14.27 -2.10
C GLY A 8 18.17 15.74 -2.34
N ASP A 9 17.57 16.41 -3.33
CA ASP A 9 17.87 17.81 -3.67
C ASP A 9 17.25 18.82 -2.66
N GLY A 10 16.37 18.34 -1.77
CA GLY A 10 15.93 19.06 -0.56
C GLY A 10 15.10 20.31 -0.84
N GLN A 11 14.26 20.29 -1.89
CA GLN A 11 13.41 21.42 -2.23
C GLN A 11 12.17 21.50 -1.31
N PRO A 12 11.73 22.71 -0.93
CA PRO A 12 10.45 22.88 -0.24
C PRO A 12 9.31 22.37 -1.13
N THR A 13 8.43 21.56 -0.56
CA THR A 13 7.24 21.00 -1.23
C THR A 13 5.97 21.46 -0.51
N ASP A 14 4.87 21.60 -1.24
CA ASP A 14 3.51 21.87 -0.76
C ASP A 14 2.53 20.79 -1.31
N GLN A 15 1.37 20.60 -0.66
CA GLN A 15 0.37 19.63 -1.14
C GLN A 15 -0.11 19.89 -2.57
N ASP A 16 -0.13 21.15 -2.99
CA ASP A 16 -0.54 21.53 -4.34
C ASP A 16 0.44 21.03 -5.41
N ASP A 17 1.71 20.81 -5.07
CA ASP A 17 2.72 20.24 -5.99
C ASP A 17 2.37 18.82 -6.44
N TYR A 18 1.61 18.07 -5.62
CA TYR A 18 1.14 16.73 -5.97
C TYR A 18 -0.24 16.75 -6.66
N THR A 19 -0.73 17.90 -7.13
CA THR A 19 -2.00 18.02 -7.85
C THR A 19 -1.78 18.10 -9.35
N PRO A 20 -2.19 17.08 -10.14
CA PRO A 20 -1.95 17.10 -11.59
C PRO A 20 -2.66 18.25 -12.29
N GLU A 21 -1.99 18.91 -13.25
CA GLU A 21 -2.59 20.00 -14.03
C GLU A 21 -3.68 19.53 -15.01
N LEU A 22 -3.53 18.32 -15.57
CA LEU A 22 -4.41 17.77 -16.61
C LEU A 22 -5.73 17.23 -16.06
N GLU A 23 -5.69 16.54 -14.91
CA GLU A 23 -6.85 16.01 -14.20
C GLU A 23 -6.84 16.44 -12.72
N PRO A 24 -6.93 17.75 -12.41
CA PRO A 24 -6.82 18.25 -11.04
C PRO A 24 -7.99 17.84 -10.15
N GLN A 25 -9.07 17.34 -10.74
CA GLN A 25 -10.28 16.92 -10.03
C GLN A 25 -10.47 15.41 -10.12
N ALA A 26 -10.39 14.75 -8.97
CA ALA A 26 -10.65 13.33 -8.87
C ALA A 26 -12.12 13.01 -9.20
N THR A 27 -12.33 11.96 -10.01
CA THR A 27 -13.67 11.56 -10.50
C THR A 27 -14.41 10.58 -9.57
N TRP A 28 -13.95 10.43 -8.33
CA TRP A 28 -14.61 9.58 -7.35
C TRP A 28 -15.98 10.13 -6.93
N CYS A 29 -16.85 9.25 -6.44
CA CYS A 29 -18.19 9.65 -6.01
C CYS A 29 -18.13 10.64 -4.83
N PRO A 30 -19.04 11.63 -4.74
CA PRO A 30 -19.14 12.47 -3.56
C PRO A 30 -19.29 11.65 -2.27
N GLY A 31 -18.45 11.93 -1.26
CA GLY A 31 -18.42 11.20 0.00
C GLY A 31 -17.60 9.90 -0.01
N CYS A 32 -16.91 9.58 -1.11
CA CYS A 32 -16.00 8.43 -1.18
C CYS A 32 -14.79 8.63 -0.25
N GLY A 33 -14.42 7.58 0.50
CA GLY A 33 -13.25 7.62 1.38
C GLY A 33 -11.91 7.72 0.65
N ASP A 34 -11.85 7.38 -0.65
CA ASP A 34 -10.62 7.43 -1.46
C ASP A 34 -10.00 8.84 -1.50
N PHE A 35 -10.83 9.91 -1.38
CA PHE A 35 -10.35 11.29 -1.22
C PHE A 35 -9.51 11.49 0.06
N GLY A 36 -9.85 10.78 1.14
CA GLY A 36 -9.11 10.83 2.40
C GLY A 36 -7.71 10.23 2.25
N VAL A 37 -7.58 9.15 1.49
CA VAL A 37 -6.28 8.53 1.20
C VAL A 37 -5.40 9.47 0.38
N LEU A 38 -5.96 10.05 -0.69
CA LEU A 38 -5.23 11.01 -1.52
C LEU A 38 -4.71 12.18 -0.68
N LYS A 39 -5.56 12.77 0.17
CA LYS A 39 -5.18 13.88 1.04
C LYS A 39 -4.09 13.48 2.05
N ALA A 40 -4.23 12.32 2.69
CA ALA A 40 -3.25 11.84 3.66
C ALA A 40 -1.88 11.60 2.99
N LEU A 41 -1.86 11.01 1.78
CA LEU A 41 -0.61 10.78 1.04
C LEU A 41 0.07 12.08 0.63
N LYS A 42 -0.67 13.10 0.17
CA LYS A 42 -0.11 14.43 -0.13
C LYS A 42 0.52 15.06 1.09
N GLY A 43 -0.19 15.04 2.22
CA GLY A 43 0.34 15.58 3.48
C GLY A 43 1.56 14.82 3.99
N ALA A 44 1.62 13.50 3.80
CA ALA A 44 2.79 12.70 4.19
C ALA A 44 4.01 13.00 3.31
N ALA A 45 3.82 13.10 1.99
CA ALA A 45 4.88 13.45 1.05
C ALA A 45 5.44 14.86 1.32
N GLU A 46 4.56 15.83 1.57
CA GLU A 46 4.91 17.20 1.96
C GLU A 46 5.73 17.23 3.26
N GLU A 47 5.27 16.51 4.29
CA GLU A 47 5.93 16.48 5.61
C GLU A 47 7.33 15.85 5.55
N LEU A 48 7.51 14.86 4.68
CA LEU A 48 8.79 14.21 4.42
C LEU A 48 9.67 14.98 3.42
N GLY A 49 9.16 16.07 2.83
CA GLY A 49 9.88 16.88 1.84
C GLY A 49 10.21 16.10 0.56
N ARG A 50 9.35 15.16 0.15
CA ARG A 50 9.55 14.34 -1.05
C ARG A 50 9.01 15.06 -2.27
N SER A 51 9.85 15.41 -3.24
CA SER A 51 9.36 15.98 -4.50
C SER A 51 8.56 14.94 -5.33
N PRO A 52 7.60 15.36 -6.17
CA PRO A 52 6.92 14.46 -7.12
C PRO A 52 7.88 13.59 -7.95
N GLU A 53 9.05 14.12 -8.31
CA GLU A 53 10.08 13.44 -9.10
C GLU A 53 10.85 12.37 -8.32
N GLU A 54 10.76 12.36 -6.99
CA GLU A 54 11.34 11.34 -6.11
C GLU A 54 10.38 10.15 -5.89
N MET A 55 9.12 10.29 -6.28
CA MET A 55 8.07 9.33 -5.97
C MET A 55 7.63 8.54 -7.20
N LEU A 56 7.35 7.25 -6.98
CA LEU A 56 6.75 6.36 -7.96
C LEU A 56 5.50 5.67 -7.39
N LEU A 57 4.35 5.95 -7.98
CA LEU A 57 3.08 5.32 -7.63
C LEU A 57 2.73 4.15 -8.57
N CYS A 58 2.73 2.93 -8.04
CA CYS A 58 2.30 1.73 -8.76
C CYS A 58 0.89 1.32 -8.33
N THR A 59 -0.12 1.58 -9.16
CA THR A 59 -1.52 1.27 -8.84
C THR A 59 -2.06 0.05 -9.57
N GLY A 60 -2.96 -0.68 -8.92
CA GLY A 60 -3.75 -1.75 -9.54
C GLY A 60 -4.99 -1.21 -10.28
N ILE A 61 -5.98 -2.08 -10.52
CA ILE A 61 -7.25 -1.69 -11.17
C ILE A 61 -8.38 -1.60 -10.16
N GLY A 62 -9.08 -0.46 -10.14
CA GLY A 62 -10.22 -0.20 -9.27
C GLY A 62 -10.54 1.29 -9.20
N CYS A 63 -11.50 1.69 -8.34
CA CYS A 63 -11.66 3.11 -8.01
C CYS A 63 -10.36 3.65 -7.41
N SER A 64 -9.82 2.92 -6.44
CA SER A 64 -8.50 3.16 -5.82
C SER A 64 -7.35 3.18 -6.82
N GLY A 65 -7.43 2.38 -7.89
CA GLY A 65 -6.42 2.33 -8.96
C GLY A 65 -6.16 3.69 -9.63
N LYS A 66 -7.17 4.57 -9.64
CA LYS A 66 -7.06 5.94 -10.18
C LYS A 66 -6.23 6.89 -9.32
N LEU A 67 -5.73 6.47 -8.15
CA LEU A 67 -4.89 7.31 -7.29
C LEU A 67 -3.72 7.93 -8.07
N ASN A 68 -3.07 7.16 -8.95
CA ASN A 68 -1.96 7.63 -9.78
C ASN A 68 -2.36 8.68 -10.83
N SER A 69 -3.65 8.86 -11.11
CA SER A 69 -4.16 9.93 -11.98
C SER A 69 -4.42 11.23 -11.22
N TYR A 70 -4.44 11.19 -9.89
CA TYR A 70 -4.82 12.31 -9.02
C TYR A 70 -3.70 12.76 -8.06
N PHE A 71 -2.56 12.08 -8.12
CA PHE A 71 -1.35 12.39 -7.37
C PHE A 71 -0.22 12.59 -8.38
N ASP A 72 0.32 13.80 -8.45
CA ASP A 72 1.40 14.12 -9.39
C ASP A 72 2.71 13.50 -8.92
N SER A 73 3.29 12.65 -9.76
CA SER A 73 4.51 11.87 -9.55
C SER A 73 4.79 11.02 -10.79
N TYR A 74 5.90 10.28 -10.81
CA TYR A 74 5.99 9.14 -11.72
C TYR A 74 4.94 8.08 -11.35
N GLY A 75 4.34 7.41 -12.33
CA GLY A 75 3.29 6.43 -12.04
C GLY A 75 3.10 5.34 -13.07
N PHE A 76 2.77 4.14 -12.58
CA PHE A 76 2.30 3.02 -13.38
C PHE A 76 0.88 2.61 -12.95
N HIS A 77 -0.12 2.84 -13.82
CA HIS A 77 -1.41 2.16 -13.71
C HIS A 77 -1.26 0.77 -14.30
N THR A 78 -1.03 -0.22 -13.45
CA THR A 78 -0.72 -1.59 -13.85
C THR A 78 -1.97 -2.35 -14.28
N ILE A 79 -1.89 -3.68 -14.34
CA ILE A 79 -3.06 -4.55 -14.51
C ILE A 79 -3.56 -5.05 -13.16
N HIS A 80 -4.79 -5.57 -13.13
CA HIS A 80 -5.48 -5.90 -11.88
C HIS A 80 -4.67 -6.91 -11.02
N GLY A 81 -4.38 -6.51 -9.78
CA GLY A 81 -3.61 -7.25 -8.79
C GLY A 81 -2.11 -7.33 -9.07
N ARG A 82 -1.55 -6.44 -9.92
CA ARG A 82 -0.13 -6.45 -10.31
C ARG A 82 0.61 -5.16 -9.97
N SER A 83 0.08 -4.33 -9.08
CA SER A 83 0.79 -3.18 -8.50
C SER A 83 2.10 -3.60 -7.82
N LEU A 84 2.03 -4.59 -6.94
CA LEU A 84 3.17 -5.05 -6.14
C LEU A 84 4.34 -5.62 -6.95
N PRO A 85 4.15 -6.51 -7.96
CA PRO A 85 5.25 -6.95 -8.82
C PRO A 85 5.99 -5.81 -9.53
N VAL A 86 5.26 -4.80 -10.01
CA VAL A 86 5.87 -3.64 -10.69
C VAL A 86 6.61 -2.77 -9.67
N ALA A 87 6.01 -2.50 -8.52
CA ALA A 87 6.65 -1.75 -7.43
C ALA A 87 7.95 -2.40 -6.94
N ARG A 88 7.94 -3.72 -6.74
CA ARG A 88 9.14 -4.50 -6.37
C ARG A 88 10.26 -4.34 -7.39
N ALA A 89 9.93 -4.45 -8.68
CA ALA A 89 10.91 -4.30 -9.74
C ALA A 89 11.51 -2.89 -9.76
N ALA A 90 10.66 -1.86 -9.61
CA ALA A 90 11.11 -0.49 -9.53
C ALA A 90 12.06 -0.25 -8.34
N LYS A 91 11.68 -0.70 -7.13
CA LYS A 91 12.48 -0.50 -5.92
C LYS A 91 13.84 -1.19 -6.00
N VAL A 92 13.89 -2.43 -6.50
CA VAL A 92 15.16 -3.16 -6.66
C VAL A 92 16.05 -2.52 -7.73
N THR A 93 15.46 -1.93 -8.77
CA THR A 93 16.18 -1.32 -9.90
C THR A 93 16.73 0.07 -9.53
N ASN A 94 15.95 0.86 -8.78
CA ASN A 94 16.33 2.18 -8.29
C ASN A 94 15.97 2.32 -6.80
N PRO A 95 16.90 1.97 -5.88
CA PRO A 95 16.65 2.03 -4.45
C PRO A 95 16.41 3.45 -3.90
N GLY A 96 16.82 4.49 -4.65
CA GLY A 96 16.69 5.89 -4.23
C GLY A 96 15.31 6.50 -4.45
N VAL A 97 14.44 5.84 -5.22
CA VAL A 97 13.05 6.30 -5.44
C VAL A 97 12.16 5.84 -4.30
N GLU A 98 11.26 6.73 -3.87
CA GLU A 98 10.18 6.46 -2.92
C GLU A 98 9.07 5.70 -3.65
N VAL A 99 8.89 4.41 -3.34
CA VAL A 99 7.97 3.54 -4.08
C VAL A 99 6.72 3.28 -3.26
N ILE A 100 5.59 3.78 -3.77
CA ILE A 100 4.26 3.56 -3.18
C ILE A 100 3.47 2.63 -4.10
N ALA A 101 3.06 1.48 -3.59
CA ALA A 101 2.07 0.65 -4.24
C ALA A 101 0.67 0.93 -3.65
N ALA A 102 -0.36 0.89 -4.49
CA ALA A 102 -1.73 1.06 -4.01
C ALA A 102 -2.73 0.20 -4.80
N GLY A 103 -3.81 -0.19 -4.14
CA GLY A 103 -4.90 -0.97 -4.73
C GLY A 103 -6.13 -1.03 -3.84
N GLY A 104 -7.24 -1.53 -4.36
CA GLY A 104 -8.43 -1.83 -3.55
C GLY A 104 -8.28 -3.17 -2.85
N ASP A 105 -9.11 -3.44 -1.84
CA ASP A 105 -9.24 -4.76 -1.20
C ASP A 105 -9.34 -5.94 -2.19
N GLY A 106 -10.09 -5.80 -3.28
CA GLY A 106 -10.18 -6.79 -4.35
C GLY A 106 -8.94 -6.96 -5.20
N ASP A 107 -8.25 -5.86 -5.46
CA ASP A 107 -7.02 -5.84 -6.23
C ASP A 107 -5.89 -6.46 -5.42
N GLY A 108 -5.71 -6.01 -4.17
CA GLY A 108 -4.63 -6.42 -3.28
C GLY A 108 -4.84 -7.77 -2.60
N TYR A 109 -5.98 -7.96 -1.93
CA TYR A 109 -6.26 -9.18 -1.18
C TYR A 109 -6.96 -10.26 -2.01
N GLY A 110 -7.52 -9.89 -3.16
CA GLY A 110 -8.16 -10.81 -4.09
C GLY A 110 -7.18 -11.36 -5.11
N ILE A 111 -7.22 -10.85 -6.33
CA ILE A 111 -6.38 -11.34 -7.44
C ILE A 111 -4.88 -11.10 -7.22
N GLY A 112 -4.52 -10.09 -6.41
CA GLY A 112 -3.15 -9.76 -6.03
C GLY A 112 -2.63 -10.49 -4.79
N GLY A 113 -3.45 -11.30 -4.11
CA GLY A 113 -3.13 -11.83 -2.78
C GLY A 113 -1.83 -12.63 -2.71
N ASN A 114 -1.49 -13.37 -3.78
CA ASN A 114 -0.21 -14.10 -3.81
C ASN A 114 1.00 -13.17 -3.94
N HIS A 115 0.88 -12.06 -4.67
CA HIS A 115 1.93 -11.06 -4.75
C HIS A 115 2.09 -10.33 -3.42
N PHE A 116 0.98 -10.00 -2.74
CA PHE A 116 1.00 -9.45 -1.39
C PHE A 116 1.84 -10.33 -0.45
N MET A 117 1.52 -11.62 -0.37
CA MET A 117 2.25 -12.54 0.51
C MET A 117 3.75 -12.58 0.23
N HIS A 118 4.14 -12.61 -1.04
CA HIS A 118 5.55 -12.67 -1.41
C HIS A 118 6.29 -11.34 -1.23
N THR A 119 5.65 -10.20 -1.48
CA THR A 119 6.26 -8.89 -1.23
C THR A 119 6.54 -8.70 0.26
N ALA A 120 5.56 -9.01 1.12
CA ALA A 120 5.73 -8.99 2.56
C ALA A 120 6.86 -9.92 3.01
N ARG A 121 6.82 -11.19 2.59
CA ARG A 121 7.86 -12.18 2.96
C ARG A 121 9.27 -11.72 2.58
N GLU A 122 9.42 -11.08 1.42
CA GLU A 122 10.72 -10.61 0.95
C GLU A 122 11.15 -9.29 1.61
N ASN A 123 10.23 -8.55 2.22
CA ASN A 123 10.47 -7.28 2.90
C ASN A 123 11.03 -6.18 1.98
N HIS A 124 10.40 -5.95 0.81
CA HIS A 124 10.81 -4.84 -0.05
C HIS A 124 10.54 -3.50 0.64
N ASP A 125 11.53 -2.60 0.62
CA ASP A 125 11.47 -1.24 1.17
C ASP A 125 10.49 -0.37 0.34
N MET A 126 9.21 -0.42 0.70
CA MET A 126 8.11 0.24 0.00
C MET A 126 6.84 0.22 0.84
N THR A 127 6.01 1.26 0.67
CA THR A 127 4.68 1.32 1.29
C THR A 127 3.62 0.70 0.38
N TYR A 128 2.71 -0.08 0.95
CA TYR A 128 1.52 -0.60 0.28
C TYR A 128 0.23 -0.14 0.97
N ILE A 129 -0.54 0.69 0.26
CA ILE A 129 -1.80 1.25 0.74
C ILE A 129 -2.97 0.47 0.12
N VAL A 130 -3.76 -0.20 0.94
CA VAL A 130 -4.96 -0.91 0.47
C VAL A 130 -6.21 -0.14 0.87
N PHE A 131 -6.95 0.30 -0.14
CA PHE A 131 -8.23 0.98 -0.02
C PHE A 131 -9.29 -0.09 0.27
N ASN A 132 -9.58 -0.29 1.55
CA ASN A 132 -10.48 -1.32 2.02
C ASN A 132 -11.88 -0.74 2.22
N ASN A 133 -12.69 -0.86 1.17
CA ASN A 133 -14.10 -0.43 1.16
C ASN A 133 -15.08 -1.62 1.22
N GLU A 134 -14.54 -2.82 1.44
CA GLU A 134 -15.27 -4.08 1.55
C GLU A 134 -16.15 -4.39 0.32
N ILE A 135 -15.84 -3.84 -0.87
CA ILE A 135 -16.64 -4.03 -2.08
C ILE A 135 -15.90 -3.73 -3.40
N PHE A 136 -16.25 -4.41 -4.49
CA PHE A 136 -15.75 -4.03 -5.82
C PHE A 136 -16.53 -2.84 -6.39
N GLY A 137 -16.12 -1.62 -6.04
CA GLY A 137 -16.80 -0.38 -6.42
C GLY A 137 -16.86 -0.14 -7.93
N LEU A 138 -15.71 -0.20 -8.62
CA LEU A 138 -15.60 0.14 -10.05
C LEU A 138 -16.44 -0.80 -10.94
N THR A 139 -16.48 -2.09 -10.61
CA THR A 139 -17.27 -3.09 -11.33
C THR A 139 -18.73 -3.15 -10.89
N LYS A 140 -19.16 -2.16 -10.08
CA LYS A 140 -20.55 -1.90 -9.69
C LYS A 140 -21.11 -2.78 -8.56
N GLY A 141 -20.31 -3.09 -7.55
CA GLY A 141 -20.79 -3.57 -6.25
C GLY A 141 -20.87 -5.09 -6.10
N GLN A 142 -19.79 -5.81 -6.44
CA GLN A 142 -19.61 -7.23 -6.12
C GLN A 142 -18.91 -7.38 -4.76
N THR A 143 -19.17 -8.50 -4.09
CA THR A 143 -18.47 -8.89 -2.86
C THR A 143 -16.97 -8.94 -3.08
N SER A 144 -16.21 -8.30 -2.18
CA SER A 144 -14.74 -8.36 -2.12
C SER A 144 -14.26 -9.44 -1.15
N PRO A 145 -12.94 -9.70 -1.04
CA PRO A 145 -12.40 -10.59 -0.02
C PRO A 145 -12.63 -10.12 1.42
N THR A 146 -12.86 -8.82 1.66
CA THR A 146 -13.07 -8.26 3.01
C THR A 146 -14.54 -8.00 3.31
N SER A 147 -15.45 -8.17 2.34
CA SER A 147 -16.89 -8.08 2.60
C SER A 147 -17.34 -9.03 3.72
N PRO A 148 -18.15 -8.56 4.69
CA PRO A 148 -18.65 -9.40 5.77
C PRO A 148 -19.45 -10.59 5.26
N LYS A 149 -19.43 -11.69 6.01
CA LYS A 149 -20.32 -12.82 5.75
C LYS A 149 -21.78 -12.38 5.80
N GLY A 150 -22.58 -12.87 4.86
CA GLY A 150 -23.97 -12.46 4.70
C GLY A 150 -24.15 -11.15 3.93
N HIS A 151 -23.08 -10.39 3.62
CA HIS A 151 -23.19 -9.16 2.83
C HIS A 151 -23.81 -9.45 1.46
N LYS A 152 -24.90 -8.76 1.14
CA LYS A 152 -25.64 -8.95 -0.11
C LYS A 152 -25.08 -8.04 -1.18
N SER A 153 -24.71 -8.63 -2.31
CA SER A 153 -24.18 -7.91 -3.46
C SER A 153 -24.88 -8.35 -4.74
N LYS A 154 -24.57 -7.70 -5.88
CA LYS A 154 -25.20 -8.07 -7.16
C LYS A 154 -24.94 -9.52 -7.58
N THR A 155 -23.75 -10.03 -7.27
CA THR A 155 -23.34 -11.41 -7.59
C THR A 155 -23.71 -12.40 -6.49
N GLN A 156 -24.06 -11.92 -5.29
CA GLN A 156 -24.44 -12.72 -4.14
C GLN A 156 -25.72 -12.15 -3.51
N PRO A 157 -26.88 -12.30 -4.18
CA PRO A 157 -28.15 -11.71 -3.71
C PRO A 157 -28.64 -12.31 -2.39
N SER A 158 -28.23 -13.55 -2.08
CA SER A 158 -28.54 -14.24 -0.83
C SER A 158 -27.52 -13.96 0.29
N GLY A 159 -26.50 -13.14 0.04
CA GLY A 159 -25.42 -12.85 0.97
C GLY A 159 -24.16 -13.68 0.71
N SER A 160 -22.99 -13.15 1.09
CA SER A 160 -21.73 -13.88 1.03
C SER A 160 -21.72 -15.09 1.94
N ALA A 161 -21.32 -16.24 1.42
CA ALA A 161 -21.09 -17.46 2.22
C ALA A 161 -19.67 -17.52 2.80
N LYS A 162 -18.76 -16.64 2.34
CA LYS A 162 -17.34 -16.66 2.69
C LYS A 162 -17.12 -15.84 3.96
N GLU A 163 -16.20 -16.30 4.81
CA GLU A 163 -15.64 -15.45 5.85
C GLU A 163 -14.76 -14.38 5.20
N PRO A 164 -14.78 -13.14 5.72
CA PRO A 164 -13.88 -12.09 5.26
C PRO A 164 -12.43 -12.45 5.57
N LEU A 165 -11.53 -12.08 4.65
CA LEU A 165 -10.11 -12.08 4.94
C LEU A 165 -9.82 -11.11 6.09
N ARG A 166 -8.75 -11.43 6.82
CA ARG A 166 -8.19 -10.66 7.91
C ARG A 166 -6.89 -10.00 7.44
N PRO A 167 -6.92 -8.76 6.90
CA PRO A 167 -5.75 -8.13 6.28
C PRO A 167 -4.55 -7.93 7.19
N LEU A 168 -4.76 -7.53 8.44
CA LEU A 168 -3.68 -7.27 9.40
C LEU A 168 -3.04 -8.59 9.81
N SER A 169 -3.86 -9.59 10.16
CA SER A 169 -3.37 -10.94 10.46
C SER A 169 -2.64 -11.55 9.26
N LEU A 170 -3.16 -11.38 8.04
CA LEU A 170 -2.52 -11.85 6.81
C LEU A 170 -1.16 -11.17 6.61
N SER A 171 -1.09 -9.85 6.80
CA SER A 171 0.12 -9.05 6.65
C SER A 171 1.22 -9.49 7.61
N LEU A 172 0.88 -9.58 8.89
CA LEU A 172 1.80 -10.05 9.91
C LEU A 172 2.34 -11.44 9.56
N ASN A 173 1.45 -12.40 9.25
CA ASN A 173 1.81 -13.78 8.94
C ASN A 173 2.57 -13.95 7.61
N ALA A 174 2.30 -13.09 6.62
CA ALA A 174 3.08 -13.04 5.38
C ALA A 174 4.50 -12.48 5.61
N GLY A 175 4.68 -11.73 6.70
CA GLY A 175 5.96 -11.16 7.10
C GLY A 175 6.08 -9.70 6.69
N ALA A 176 5.07 -8.85 6.81
CA ALA A 176 5.31 -7.41 6.80
C ALA A 176 6.09 -7.00 8.07
N SER A 177 6.98 -6.01 7.95
CA SER A 177 7.73 -5.43 9.08
C SER A 177 7.06 -4.19 9.65
N TYR A 178 6.12 -3.58 8.92
CA TYR A 178 5.25 -2.51 9.43
C TYR A 178 3.81 -2.82 9.05
N VAL A 179 2.90 -2.80 10.02
CA VAL A 179 1.47 -3.07 9.82
C VAL A 179 0.62 -2.04 10.57
N ALA A 180 -0.22 -1.34 9.84
CA ALA A 180 -1.15 -0.36 10.40
C ALA A 180 -2.54 -0.46 9.75
N ARG A 181 -3.55 0.01 10.49
CA ARG A 181 -4.88 0.28 9.95
C ARG A 181 -5.29 1.70 10.27
N THR A 182 -5.86 2.39 9.29
CA THR A 182 -6.47 3.71 9.50
C THR A 182 -7.82 3.79 8.77
N ALA A 183 -8.50 4.93 8.88
CA ALA A 183 -9.77 5.17 8.21
C ALA A 183 -9.80 6.55 7.58
N ALA A 184 -10.49 6.70 6.44
CA ALA A 184 -10.60 7.98 5.72
C ALA A 184 -11.27 9.10 6.52
N VAL A 185 -11.99 8.72 7.57
CA VAL A 185 -12.62 9.63 8.53
C VAL A 185 -11.69 10.08 9.66
N ASN A 186 -10.47 9.55 9.75
CA ASN A 186 -9.42 9.96 10.71
C ASN A 186 -8.19 10.54 9.98
N PRO A 187 -8.30 11.73 9.37
CA PRO A 187 -7.27 12.26 8.47
C PRO A 187 -5.92 12.54 9.13
N ASN A 188 -5.89 12.89 10.42
CA ASN A 188 -4.65 13.20 11.13
C ASN A 188 -3.83 11.94 11.36
N GLN A 189 -4.44 10.91 11.97
CA GLN A 189 -3.81 9.60 12.16
C GLN A 189 -3.40 8.98 10.81
N ALA A 190 -4.25 9.12 9.78
CA ALA A 190 -3.94 8.59 8.46
C ALA A 190 -2.66 9.22 7.88
N LYS A 191 -2.46 10.54 8.02
CA LYS A 191 -1.24 11.21 7.59
C LYS A 191 -0.03 10.69 8.37
N GLU A 192 -0.11 10.67 9.70
CA GLU A 192 1.00 10.21 10.55
C GLU A 192 1.41 8.75 10.26
N ILE A 193 0.44 7.86 10.08
CA ILE A 193 0.71 6.47 9.70
C ILE A 193 1.40 6.39 8.33
N LEU A 194 0.98 7.22 7.36
CA LEU A 194 1.63 7.22 6.05
C LEU A 194 3.06 7.80 6.10
N VAL A 195 3.32 8.81 6.93
CA VAL A 195 4.67 9.32 7.19
C VAL A 195 5.56 8.19 7.72
N GLU A 196 5.16 7.54 8.81
CA GLU A 196 5.90 6.42 9.40
C GLU A 196 6.09 5.26 8.41
N ALA A 197 5.06 4.92 7.63
CA ALA A 197 5.10 3.82 6.67
C ALA A 197 6.02 4.10 5.46
N MET A 198 6.25 5.37 5.13
CA MET A 198 7.18 5.80 4.07
C MET A 198 8.62 5.89 4.59
N GLU A 199 8.82 6.18 5.88
CA GLU A 199 10.15 6.17 6.51
C GLU A 199 10.65 4.76 6.85
N HIS A 200 9.75 3.78 6.94
CA HIS A 200 10.07 2.40 7.30
C HIS A 200 10.92 1.69 6.23
N ASP A 201 12.14 1.27 6.57
CA ASP A 201 13.03 0.49 5.67
C ASP A 201 12.59 -0.99 5.60
N GLY A 202 11.54 -1.25 4.83
CA GLY A 202 10.94 -2.56 4.68
C GLY A 202 9.53 -2.51 4.08
N PHE A 203 8.82 -3.63 4.11
CA PHE A 203 7.47 -3.67 3.55
C PHE A 203 6.46 -3.16 4.57
N ALA A 204 5.99 -1.93 4.35
CA ALA A 204 4.97 -1.29 5.17
C ALA A 204 3.58 -1.47 4.57
N HIS A 205 2.69 -2.14 5.30
CA HIS A 205 1.31 -2.36 4.88
C HIS A 205 0.34 -1.51 5.69
N VAL A 206 -0.45 -0.70 4.97
CA VAL A 206 -1.50 0.14 5.55
C VAL A 206 -2.85 -0.30 5.00
N ASP A 207 -3.65 -0.94 5.85
CA ASP A 207 -5.06 -1.24 5.55
C ASP A 207 -5.90 0.01 5.81
N PHE A 208 -6.38 0.66 4.76
CA PHE A 208 -7.01 1.96 4.82
C PHE A 208 -8.51 1.82 4.60
N LEU A 209 -9.29 1.90 5.67
CA LEU A 209 -10.76 1.79 5.58
C LEU A 209 -11.34 3.00 4.83
N THR A 210 -11.95 2.75 3.67
CA THR A 210 -12.56 3.80 2.83
C THR A 210 -14.04 3.54 2.58
N GLN A 211 -14.92 4.44 2.99
CA GLN A 211 -16.35 4.25 2.76
C GLN A 211 -16.69 4.33 1.26
N CYS A 212 -17.51 3.40 0.76
CA CYS A 212 -18.05 3.41 -0.60
C CYS A 212 -19.54 3.77 -0.59
N PRO A 213 -19.92 5.06 -0.63
CA PRO A 213 -21.32 5.49 -0.45
C PRO A 213 -22.26 4.98 -1.56
N THR A 214 -21.71 4.68 -2.74
CA THR A 214 -22.49 4.24 -3.89
C THR A 214 -22.92 2.78 -3.80
N TRP A 215 -22.01 1.89 -3.38
CA TRP A 215 -22.23 0.44 -3.48
C TRP A 215 -22.25 -0.29 -2.14
N ASN A 216 -21.46 0.14 -1.15
CA ASN A 216 -21.44 -0.47 0.17
C ASN A 216 -22.13 0.44 1.19
N LYS A 217 -23.46 0.35 1.23
CA LYS A 217 -24.29 1.13 2.16
C LYS A 217 -24.32 0.54 3.57
N ASP A 218 -23.90 -0.73 3.70
CA ASP A 218 -23.88 -1.47 4.96
C ASP A 218 -22.61 -1.13 5.76
N ALA A 219 -21.51 -0.81 5.07
CA ALA A 219 -20.37 -0.16 5.70
C ALA A 219 -20.84 1.19 6.28
N LYS A 220 -20.89 1.25 7.61
CA LYS A 220 -20.96 2.52 8.34
C LYS A 220 -19.83 3.42 7.83
N GLN A 221 -19.91 4.73 8.05
CA GLN A 221 -18.86 5.69 7.65
C GLN A 221 -17.53 5.48 8.42
N TYR A 222 -17.27 4.27 8.94
CA TYR A 222 -16.17 3.92 9.85
C TYR A 222 -16.08 4.82 11.08
N VAL A 223 -17.22 5.31 11.55
CA VAL A 223 -17.37 6.11 12.78
C VAL A 223 -18.41 5.48 13.73
N PRO A 224 -18.22 5.61 15.06
CA PRO A 224 -17.01 6.11 15.70
C PRO A 224 -15.83 5.14 15.54
N TYR A 225 -14.60 5.68 15.55
CA TYR A 225 -13.36 4.92 15.56
C TYR A 225 -12.63 5.10 16.89
N ILE A 226 -11.78 4.15 17.24
CA ILE A 226 -10.89 4.22 18.40
C ILE A 226 -9.47 3.94 17.90
N ASP A 227 -8.55 4.85 18.20
CA ASP A 227 -7.12 4.59 18.04
C ASP A 227 -6.66 3.73 19.22
N VAL A 228 -6.19 2.51 18.93
CA VAL A 228 -5.72 1.56 19.95
C VAL A 228 -4.41 2.03 20.61
N ASN A 229 -3.68 2.97 20.00
CA ASN A 229 -2.44 3.50 20.56
C ASN A 229 -2.68 4.70 21.50
N ASP A 230 -3.84 5.36 21.40
CA ASP A 230 -4.22 6.52 22.23
C ASP A 230 -5.29 6.17 23.29
N SER A 231 -5.75 4.92 23.35
CA SER A 231 -6.84 4.48 24.21
C SER A 231 -6.32 3.68 25.41
N ASP A 232 -6.76 4.05 26.61
CA ASP A 232 -6.43 3.32 27.86
C ASP A 232 -7.03 1.90 27.92
N ASP A 233 -7.91 1.54 26.99
CA ASP A 233 -8.55 0.21 26.94
C ASP A 233 -7.67 -0.86 26.26
N TYR A 234 -6.59 -0.45 25.58
CA TYR A 234 -5.70 -1.36 24.86
C TYR A 234 -4.24 -1.10 25.21
N GLU A 235 -3.51 -2.17 25.51
CA GLU A 235 -2.07 -2.12 25.78
C GLU A 235 -1.43 -3.37 25.17
N PHE A 236 -0.44 -3.16 24.31
CA PHE A 236 0.34 -4.22 23.68
C PHE A 236 1.66 -3.66 23.14
N ASP A 237 2.71 -4.48 23.12
CA ASP A 237 3.98 -4.14 22.51
C ASP A 237 3.92 -4.37 20.99
N LYS A 238 4.00 -3.27 20.22
CA LYS A 238 4.02 -3.29 18.75
C LYS A 238 5.26 -3.97 18.16
N THR A 239 6.28 -4.23 18.96
CA THR A 239 7.48 -4.97 18.54
C THR A 239 7.40 -6.45 18.90
N ASP A 240 6.51 -6.84 19.82
CA ASP A 240 6.23 -8.25 20.12
C ASP A 240 5.20 -8.81 19.13
N ARG A 241 5.67 -9.76 18.32
CA ARG A 241 4.87 -10.37 17.26
C ARG A 241 3.63 -11.12 17.77
N ARG A 242 3.65 -11.67 18.99
CA ARG A 242 2.51 -12.40 19.56
C ARG A 242 1.44 -11.42 20.04
N GLU A 243 1.85 -10.41 20.80
CA GLU A 243 0.93 -9.37 21.28
C GLU A 243 0.30 -8.61 20.09
N ALA A 244 1.11 -8.26 19.08
CA ALA A 244 0.62 -7.70 17.82
C ALA A 244 -0.40 -8.61 17.14
N SER A 245 -0.14 -9.93 17.06
CA SER A 245 -1.06 -10.89 16.46
C SER A 245 -2.40 -10.94 17.18
N ASP A 246 -2.39 -10.92 18.51
CA ASP A 246 -3.61 -10.96 19.32
C ASP A 246 -4.43 -9.67 19.12
N MET A 247 -3.78 -8.50 19.16
CA MET A 247 -4.43 -7.21 18.92
C MET A 247 -5.00 -7.08 17.49
N MET A 248 -4.30 -7.58 16.48
CA MET A 248 -4.82 -7.60 15.10
C MET A 248 -6.06 -8.49 14.99
N ALA A 249 -6.04 -9.68 15.60
CA ALA A 249 -7.16 -10.60 15.59
C ALA A 249 -8.41 -10.01 16.29
N GLU A 250 -8.21 -9.31 17.41
CA GLU A 250 -9.27 -8.56 18.10
C GLU A 250 -9.81 -7.43 17.20
N THR A 251 -8.93 -6.60 16.65
CA THR A 251 -9.28 -5.48 15.75
C THR A 251 -10.15 -5.89 14.58
N GLU A 252 -9.82 -7.00 13.93
CA GLU A 252 -10.55 -7.49 12.77
C GLU A 252 -11.89 -8.10 13.16
N THR A 253 -11.97 -8.74 14.34
CA THR A 253 -13.23 -9.26 14.88
C THR A 253 -14.16 -8.09 15.26
N ALA A 254 -13.63 -7.08 15.94
CA ALA A 254 -14.35 -5.89 16.39
C ALA A 254 -15.02 -5.13 15.23
N LEU A 255 -14.38 -5.08 14.05
CA LEU A 255 -14.94 -4.44 12.86
C LEU A 255 -16.28 -5.06 12.45
N HIS A 256 -16.38 -6.40 12.49
CA HIS A 256 -17.62 -7.12 12.16
C HIS A 256 -18.70 -7.01 13.24
N GLU A 257 -18.30 -6.68 14.47
CA GLU A 257 -19.20 -6.34 15.57
C GLU A 257 -19.61 -4.85 15.55
N GLY A 258 -19.09 -4.08 14.59
CA GLY A 258 -19.43 -2.69 14.35
C GLY A 258 -18.61 -1.69 15.17
N LYS A 259 -17.47 -2.12 15.73
CA LYS A 259 -16.49 -1.29 16.43
C LYS A 259 -15.26 -1.12 15.53
N VAL A 260 -14.92 0.12 15.19
CA VAL A 260 -13.79 0.41 14.31
C VAL A 260 -12.56 0.71 15.14
N LEU A 261 -11.57 -0.18 15.09
CA LEU A 261 -10.26 0.02 15.71
C LEU A 261 -9.23 0.37 14.63
N THR A 262 -8.43 1.39 14.90
CA THR A 262 -7.33 1.85 14.05
C THR A 262 -6.06 2.01 14.87
N GLY A 263 -4.90 2.12 14.22
CA GLY A 263 -3.61 2.33 14.87
C GLY A 263 -2.47 1.62 14.15
N ARG A 264 -1.29 1.68 14.77
CA ARG A 264 -0.10 0.91 14.42
C ARG A 264 -0.14 -0.39 15.22
N TYR A 265 0.04 -1.51 14.54
CA TYR A 265 -0.11 -2.85 15.15
C TYR A 265 1.19 -3.63 15.20
N TYR A 266 2.12 -3.41 14.27
CA TYR A 266 3.41 -4.08 14.30
C TYR A 266 4.48 -3.23 13.64
N ILE A 267 5.66 -3.15 14.27
CA ILE A 267 6.85 -2.45 13.76
C ILE A 267 8.08 -3.31 14.13
N ASP A 268 8.87 -3.67 13.12
CA ASP A 268 10.13 -4.41 13.26
C ASP A 268 11.23 -3.76 12.41
N ASP A 269 11.95 -2.83 13.02
CA ASP A 269 13.10 -2.14 12.41
C ASP A 269 14.36 -3.01 12.38
N SER A 270 14.33 -4.20 13.02
CA SER A 270 15.49 -5.09 13.07
C SER A 270 15.62 -5.96 11.82
N ARG A 271 14.54 -6.09 11.05
CA ARG A 271 14.50 -6.95 9.87
C ARG A 271 15.02 -6.23 8.63
N PRO A 272 16.08 -6.74 7.98
CA PRO A 272 16.61 -6.11 6.78
C PRO A 272 15.60 -6.08 5.62
N SER A 273 15.65 -5.03 4.81
CA SER A 273 14.88 -4.97 3.57
C SER A 273 15.47 -5.90 2.50
N TYR A 274 14.67 -6.28 1.50
CA TYR A 274 15.11 -7.19 0.44
C TYR A 274 16.38 -6.69 -0.29
N GLY A 275 16.49 -5.38 -0.49
CA GLY A 275 17.66 -4.76 -1.10
C GLY A 275 18.90 -4.84 -0.21
N GLN A 276 18.74 -4.72 1.11
CA GLN A 276 19.83 -4.93 2.07
C GLN A 276 20.30 -6.40 2.07
N GLU A 277 19.37 -7.37 2.10
CA GLU A 277 19.68 -8.80 2.01
C GLU A 277 20.45 -9.13 0.73
N LYS A 278 20.01 -8.62 -0.42
CA LYS A 278 20.70 -8.83 -1.70
C LYS A 278 22.10 -8.23 -1.73
N ARG A 279 22.29 -7.04 -1.13
CA ARG A 279 23.63 -6.43 -0.97
C ARG A 279 24.53 -7.27 -0.07
N ALA A 280 24.00 -7.79 1.04
CA ALA A 280 24.76 -8.59 2.00
C ALA A 280 25.35 -9.88 1.39
N ILE A 281 24.66 -10.48 0.41
CA ILE A 281 25.12 -11.67 -0.30
C ILE A 281 25.83 -11.39 -1.64
N GLY A 282 26.05 -10.12 -2.00
CA GLY A 282 26.71 -9.73 -3.25
C GLY A 282 25.88 -9.94 -4.52
N GLU A 283 24.56 -10.03 -4.41
CA GLU A 283 23.63 -10.19 -5.53
C GLU A 283 22.93 -8.89 -5.97
N MET A 284 23.34 -7.74 -5.42
CA MET A 284 22.90 -6.43 -5.86
C MET A 284 24.10 -5.63 -6.39
N PRO A 285 24.00 -4.99 -7.57
CA PRO A 285 25.10 -4.18 -8.09
C PRO A 285 25.37 -2.97 -7.18
N GLU A 286 26.63 -2.52 -7.12
CA GLU A 286 27.02 -1.32 -6.35
C GLU A 286 26.35 -0.05 -6.89
N GLU A 287 26.25 0.05 -8.22
CA GLU A 287 25.52 1.10 -8.91
C GLU A 287 24.08 0.64 -9.23
N PRO A 288 23.05 1.45 -8.93
CA PRO A 288 21.67 1.11 -9.27
C PRO A 288 21.50 0.78 -10.75
N LEU A 289 20.70 -0.23 -11.07
CA LEU A 289 20.46 -0.66 -12.46
C LEU A 289 19.84 0.46 -13.32
N ALA A 290 19.07 1.36 -12.71
CA ALA A 290 18.48 2.50 -13.41
C ALA A 290 19.52 3.49 -13.97
N GLU A 291 20.69 3.62 -13.33
CA GLU A 291 21.77 4.51 -13.79
C GLU A 291 22.40 4.00 -15.09
N ARG A 292 22.49 2.67 -15.24
CA ARG A 292 23.06 2.01 -16.42
C ARG A 292 22.24 2.20 -17.68
N TYR A 293 20.97 2.58 -17.56
CA TYR A 293 20.12 2.86 -18.72
C TYR A 293 20.63 4.04 -19.55
N PHE A 294 21.33 4.99 -18.92
CA PHE A 294 21.90 6.16 -19.59
C PHE A 294 23.38 5.98 -19.97
N ASP A 295 23.96 4.81 -19.70
CA ASP A 295 25.31 4.47 -20.14
C ASP A 295 25.26 3.85 -21.54
N ASP A 296 25.54 4.66 -22.56
CA ASP A 296 25.62 4.23 -23.97
C ASP A 296 26.67 3.13 -24.21
N SER A 297 27.59 2.90 -23.26
CA SER A 297 28.59 1.83 -23.33
C SER A 297 28.13 0.51 -22.71
N TYR A 298 26.99 0.50 -22.02
CA TYR A 298 26.46 -0.68 -21.36
C TYR A 298 25.73 -1.59 -22.37
N ASP A 299 26.29 -2.79 -22.60
CA ASP A 299 25.66 -3.80 -23.45
C ASP A 299 24.67 -4.64 -22.64
N TRP A 300 23.39 -4.56 -22.99
CA TRP A 300 22.34 -5.32 -22.32
C TRP A 300 22.30 -6.75 -22.83
N GLU A 301 22.86 -7.68 -22.05
CA GLU A 301 22.72 -9.11 -22.33
C GLU A 301 21.24 -9.52 -22.28
N ARG A 302 20.77 -10.21 -23.31
CA ARG A 302 19.40 -10.73 -23.30
C ARG A 302 19.34 -11.87 -22.31
N SER A 303 18.37 -11.81 -21.41
CA SER A 303 18.11 -12.90 -20.45
C SER A 303 18.00 -14.27 -21.13
N ALA A 304 17.41 -14.35 -22.32
CA ALA A 304 17.38 -15.57 -23.11
C ALA A 304 18.78 -16.16 -23.36
N ASP A 305 19.75 -15.34 -23.73
CA ASP A 305 21.11 -15.79 -24.06
C ASP A 305 21.86 -16.30 -22.81
N MET A 306 21.50 -15.80 -21.62
CA MET A 306 22.10 -16.22 -20.33
C MET A 306 21.54 -17.54 -19.76
N PHE A 307 20.29 -17.88 -20.08
CA PHE A 307 19.58 -19.01 -19.45
C PHE A 307 19.33 -20.19 -20.39
N LEU A 308 19.40 -20.01 -21.70
CA LEU A 308 19.15 -21.09 -22.67
C LEU A 308 20.12 -22.26 -22.54
N ASP A 309 21.39 -22.00 -22.22
CA ASP A 309 22.39 -23.07 -22.04
C ASP A 309 22.36 -23.69 -20.65
N LYS A 310 21.79 -23.01 -19.64
CA LYS A 310 21.64 -23.55 -18.27
C LYS A 310 20.50 -24.58 -18.14
N HIS A 311 19.65 -24.72 -19.16
CA HIS A 311 18.54 -25.66 -19.22
C HIS A 311 18.79 -26.88 -20.14
N LYS A 312 20.00 -27.00 -20.71
CA LYS A 312 20.45 -28.18 -21.46
C LYS A 312 21.15 -29.16 -20.53
#